data_AF-A0A8T5H7C1-F1
#
_entry.id   AF-A0A8T5H7C1-F1
#
_cell.length_a   1.000
_cell.length_b   1.000
_cell.length_c   1.000
_cell.angle_alpha   90.00
_cell.angle_beta   90.00
_cell.angle_gamma   90.00
#
_symmetry.space_group_name_H-M   'P 1'
#
loop_
_entity.id
_entity.type
_entity.pdbx_description
1 polymer ?
#
loop_
_entity_poly.entity_id
_entity_poly.type
_entity_poly.pdbx_seq_one_letter_code
_entity_poly.pdbx_strand_id
1 'polypeptide(L)'
;MELKSEKSIKEYLKKLSDDTIIKYYSDVEYSPFPILVIEEYTRRFNQKSKNEIIKDLKFQTRLARKKTQEITKMAKQNTLLDDVTKQKSKAIIDQAKRKGYRISEKISNKRNILSSKLKKSTKSKIRKTVNAGKGLTTSKKEYLELLENLAKLKTAGIITTKEFQEKKKKILSKI
;
A
#
# COMPACT_ATOMS: atom_id res chain seq x y z
N MET A 1 -33.84 -3.38 -24.38
CA MET A 1 -33.43 -4.44 -23.43
C MET A 1 -32.04 -4.91 -23.83
N GLU A 2 -31.00 -4.65 -23.04
CA GLU A 2 -29.72 -5.34 -23.21
C GLU A 2 -29.89 -6.75 -22.65
N LEU A 3 -30.04 -7.74 -23.52
CA LEU A 3 -30.16 -9.14 -23.13
C LEU A 3 -28.85 -9.58 -22.47
N LYS A 4 -28.85 -9.73 -21.14
CA LYS A 4 -27.72 -10.29 -20.38
C LYS A 4 -27.19 -11.60 -20.99
N SER A 5 -28.04 -12.33 -21.71
CA SER A 5 -27.72 -13.59 -22.38
C SER A 5 -26.74 -13.46 -23.55
N GLU A 6 -26.84 -12.43 -24.40
CA GLU A 6 -25.96 -12.34 -25.58
C GLU A 6 -24.49 -12.12 -25.16
N LYS A 7 -24.28 -11.22 -24.19
CA LYS A 7 -22.94 -10.99 -23.61
C LYS A 7 -22.37 -12.27 -23.00
N SER A 8 -23.19 -13.03 -22.26
CA SER A 8 -22.79 -14.31 -21.67
C SER A 8 -22.44 -15.36 -22.73
N ILE A 9 -23.20 -15.44 -23.83
CA ILE A 9 -22.92 -16.37 -24.93
C ILE A 9 -21.63 -15.97 -25.65
N LYS A 10 -21.42 -14.68 -25.93
CA LYS A 10 -20.16 -14.18 -26.51
C LYS A 10 -18.97 -14.51 -25.61
N GLU A 11 -19.10 -14.34 -24.30
CA GLU A 11 -18.04 -14.71 -23.36
C GLU A 11 -17.77 -16.22 -23.32
N TYR A 12 -18.81 -17.03 -23.38
CA TYR A 12 -18.69 -18.48 -23.50
C TYR A 12 -17.96 -18.88 -24.79
N LEU A 13 -18.39 -18.38 -25.95
CA LEU A 13 -17.75 -18.64 -27.23
C LEU A 13 -16.29 -18.21 -27.25
N LYS A 14 -15.90 -17.14 -26.53
CA LYS A 14 -14.50 -16.72 -26.38
C LYS A 14 -13.63 -17.67 -25.54
N LYS A 15 -14.23 -18.43 -24.63
CA LYS A 15 -13.52 -19.41 -23.78
C LYS A 15 -13.29 -20.76 -24.47
N LEU A 16 -14.05 -21.05 -25.51
CA LEU A 16 -13.94 -22.32 -26.24
C LEU A 16 -12.62 -22.44 -27.02
N SER A 17 -12.19 -23.69 -27.20
CA SER A 17 -11.03 -24.02 -28.04
C SER A 17 -11.30 -23.75 -29.52
N ASP A 18 -10.23 -23.52 -30.27
CA ASP A 18 -10.29 -23.24 -31.70
C ASP A 18 -10.96 -24.39 -32.48
N ASP A 19 -10.63 -25.64 -32.17
CA ASP A 19 -11.25 -26.84 -32.79
C ASP A 19 -12.76 -26.89 -32.57
N THR A 20 -13.21 -26.51 -31.36
CA THR A 20 -14.65 -26.50 -31.03
C THR A 20 -15.38 -25.43 -31.82
N ILE A 21 -14.78 -24.24 -31.97
CA ILE A 21 -15.36 -23.16 -32.76
C ILE A 21 -15.43 -23.52 -34.25
N ILE A 22 -14.41 -24.20 -34.78
CA ILE A 22 -14.42 -24.71 -36.15
C ILE A 22 -15.59 -25.68 -36.34
N LYS A 23 -15.76 -26.65 -35.42
CA LYS A 23 -16.88 -27.60 -35.49
C LYS A 23 -18.24 -26.92 -35.45
N TYR A 24 -18.44 -25.97 -34.53
CA TYR A 24 -19.69 -25.21 -34.45
C TYR A 24 -19.96 -24.35 -35.68
N TYR A 25 -18.92 -23.85 -36.34
CA TYR A 25 -19.05 -23.14 -37.60
C TYR A 25 -19.41 -24.09 -38.76
N SER A 26 -18.82 -25.30 -38.81
CA SER A 26 -19.20 -26.32 -39.79
C SER A 26 -20.67 -26.73 -39.68
N ASP A 27 -21.18 -26.84 -38.46
CA ASP A 27 -22.58 -27.21 -38.17
C ASP A 27 -23.45 -25.97 -37.85
N VAL A 28 -23.10 -24.79 -38.37
CA VAL A 28 -23.73 -23.51 -37.97
C VAL A 28 -25.23 -23.46 -38.24
N GLU A 29 -25.70 -24.18 -39.25
CA GLU A 29 -27.12 -24.32 -39.61
C GLU A 29 -27.96 -24.90 -38.47
N TYR A 30 -27.35 -25.71 -37.61
CA TYR A 30 -27.99 -26.35 -36.45
C TYR A 30 -27.73 -25.60 -35.14
N SER A 31 -26.98 -24.50 -35.18
CA SER A 31 -26.70 -23.69 -33.99
C SER A 31 -27.91 -22.83 -33.62
N PRO A 32 -28.31 -22.77 -32.34
CA PRO A 32 -29.32 -21.82 -31.86
C PRO A 32 -28.91 -20.35 -32.04
N PHE A 33 -27.60 -20.08 -32.17
CA PHE A 33 -27.04 -18.72 -32.29
C PHE A 33 -26.04 -18.63 -33.46
N PRO A 34 -26.49 -18.81 -34.71
CA PRO A 34 -25.60 -18.95 -35.86
C PRO A 34 -24.76 -17.69 -36.10
N ILE A 35 -25.38 -16.50 -35.96
CA ILE A 35 -24.71 -15.21 -36.14
C ILE A 35 -23.53 -15.04 -35.18
N LEU A 36 -23.72 -15.40 -33.90
CA LEU A 36 -22.67 -15.27 -32.88
C LEU A 36 -21.49 -16.22 -33.12
N VAL A 37 -21.78 -17.43 -33.62
CA VAL A 37 -20.75 -18.41 -33.99
C VAL A 37 -19.96 -17.92 -35.20
N ILE A 38 -20.64 -17.38 -36.22
CA ILE A 38 -19.99 -16.80 -37.42
C ILE A 38 -19.11 -15.61 -37.04
N GLU A 39 -19.59 -14.70 -36.19
CA GLU A 39 -18.81 -13.55 -35.72
C GLU A 39 -17.53 -13.99 -35.00
N GLU A 40 -17.62 -14.92 -34.05
CA GLU A 40 -16.46 -15.38 -33.29
C GLU A 40 -15.49 -16.22 -34.14
N TYR A 41 -15.99 -17.06 -35.05
CA TYR A 41 -15.16 -17.77 -36.02
C TYR A 41 -14.40 -16.78 -36.91
N THR A 42 -15.11 -15.82 -37.48
CA THR A 42 -14.53 -14.77 -38.33
C THR A 42 -13.50 -13.94 -37.55
N ARG A 43 -13.75 -13.62 -36.27
CA ARG A 43 -12.78 -12.91 -35.43
C ARG A 43 -11.47 -13.70 -35.21
N ARG A 44 -11.56 -15.02 -35.02
CA ARG A 44 -10.40 -15.88 -34.72
C ARG A 44 -9.63 -16.29 -35.96
N PHE A 45 -10.36 -16.64 -37.02
CA PHE A 45 -9.82 -17.27 -38.23
C PHE A 45 -9.89 -16.38 -39.46
N ASN A 46 -10.29 -15.10 -39.32
CA ASN A 46 -10.13 -14.15 -40.40
C ASN A 46 -8.70 -14.20 -40.89
N GLN A 47 -8.57 -14.48 -42.19
CA GLN A 47 -7.29 -14.52 -42.84
C GLN A 47 -6.67 -13.13 -42.69
N LYS A 48 -5.60 -13.04 -41.91
CA LYS A 48 -4.75 -11.85 -41.89
C LYS A 48 -4.46 -11.48 -43.33
N SER A 49 -4.52 -10.19 -43.65
CA SER A 49 -4.18 -9.74 -44.99
C SER A 49 -2.76 -10.22 -45.34
N LYS A 50 -2.49 -10.50 -46.62
CA LYS A 50 -1.15 -10.92 -47.08
C LYS A 50 -0.05 -9.99 -46.53
N ASN A 51 -0.34 -8.70 -46.40
CA ASN A 51 0.55 -7.69 -45.84
C ASN A 51 0.81 -7.88 -44.34
N GLU A 52 -0.21 -8.18 -43.55
CA GLU A 52 -0.07 -8.48 -42.11
C GLU A 52 0.71 -9.77 -41.88
N ILE A 53 0.45 -10.81 -42.67
CA ILE A 53 1.21 -12.07 -42.62
C ILE A 53 2.69 -11.80 -42.90
N ILE A 54 3.00 -11.05 -43.97
CA ILE A 54 4.38 -10.69 -44.31
C ILE A 54 5.03 -9.84 -43.21
N LYS A 55 4.28 -8.91 -42.60
CA LYS A 55 4.78 -8.06 -41.50
C LYS A 55 5.11 -8.89 -40.27
N ASP A 56 4.22 -9.78 -39.86
CA ASP A 56 4.43 -10.68 -38.73
C ASP A 56 5.60 -11.61 -39.01
N LEU A 57 5.68 -12.20 -40.21
CA LEU A 57 6.78 -13.07 -40.59
C LEU A 57 8.12 -12.33 -40.54
N LYS A 58 8.21 -11.11 -41.09
CA LYS A 58 9.41 -10.26 -40.99
C LYS A 58 9.77 -9.96 -39.54
N PHE A 59 8.77 -9.69 -38.69
CA PHE A 59 8.98 -9.42 -37.27
C PHE A 59 9.55 -10.65 -36.54
N GLN A 60 8.95 -11.83 -36.75
CA GLN A 60 9.40 -13.08 -36.15
C GLN A 60 10.80 -13.46 -36.63
N THR A 61 11.06 -13.35 -37.93
CA THR A 61 12.39 -13.56 -38.51
C THR A 61 13.44 -12.65 -37.88
N ARG A 62 13.10 -11.37 -37.66
CA ARG A 62 13.99 -10.42 -36.98
C ARG A 62 14.25 -10.80 -35.53
N LEU A 63 13.23 -11.25 -34.80
CA LEU A 63 13.38 -11.72 -33.42
C LEU A 63 14.24 -12.98 -33.34
N ALA A 64 13.99 -13.97 -34.20
CA ALA A 64 14.78 -15.18 -34.30
C ALA A 64 16.25 -14.85 -34.58
N ARG A 65 16.52 -14.00 -35.58
CA ARG A 65 17.89 -13.55 -35.89
C ARG A 65 18.57 -12.87 -34.71
N LYS A 66 17.88 -12.01 -33.97
CA LYS A 66 18.43 -11.37 -32.76
C LYS A 66 18.81 -12.40 -31.69
N LYS A 67 17.90 -13.34 -31.39
CA LYS A 67 18.16 -14.42 -30.43
C LYS A 67 19.35 -15.28 -30.85
N THR A 68 19.41 -15.68 -32.12
CA THR A 68 20.56 -16.43 -32.66
C THR A 68 21.86 -15.65 -32.51
N GLN A 69 21.87 -14.35 -32.82
CA GLN A 69 23.07 -13.52 -32.64
C GLN A 69 23.51 -13.42 -31.17
N GLU A 70 22.58 -13.30 -30.22
CA GLU A 70 22.90 -13.34 -28.80
C GLU A 70 23.48 -14.70 -28.39
N ILE A 71 22.89 -15.80 -28.84
CA ILE A 71 23.41 -17.15 -28.61
C ILE A 71 24.81 -17.29 -29.18
N THR A 72 25.06 -16.83 -30.41
CA THR A 72 26.40 -16.85 -31.03
C THR A 72 27.40 -16.01 -30.23
N LYS A 73 27.01 -14.84 -29.71
CA LYS A 73 27.89 -14.01 -28.87
C LYS A 73 28.24 -14.73 -27.56
N MET A 74 27.26 -15.36 -26.90
CA MET A 74 27.48 -16.14 -25.68
C MET A 74 28.41 -17.33 -25.96
N ALA A 75 28.19 -18.05 -27.07
CA ALA A 75 29.05 -19.16 -27.49
C ALA A 75 30.49 -18.69 -27.75
N LYS A 76 30.69 -17.57 -28.45
CA LYS A 76 32.03 -16.98 -28.68
C LYS A 76 32.74 -16.57 -27.39
N GLN A 77 31.98 -16.24 -26.34
CA GLN A 77 32.51 -15.85 -25.04
C GLN A 77 32.75 -17.07 -24.11
N ASN A 78 32.47 -18.30 -24.56
CA ASN A 78 32.53 -19.53 -23.76
C ASN A 78 31.75 -19.44 -22.44
N THR A 79 30.74 -18.56 -22.35
CA THR A 79 29.92 -18.44 -21.14
C THR A 79 28.89 -19.55 -21.14
N LEU A 80 28.85 -20.36 -20.08
CA LEU A 80 27.76 -21.30 -19.88
C LEU A 80 26.46 -20.51 -19.70
N LEU A 81 25.36 -20.99 -20.27
CA LEU A 81 24.04 -20.36 -20.17
C LEU A 81 23.61 -20.13 -18.71
N ASP A 82 24.08 -21.00 -17.81
CA ASP A 82 23.82 -20.92 -16.38
C ASP A 82 24.48 -19.69 -15.73
N ASP A 83 25.72 -19.36 -16.13
CA ASP A 83 26.44 -18.19 -15.63
C ASP A 83 25.78 -16.87 -16.04
N VAL A 84 25.31 -16.78 -17.29
CA VAL A 84 24.58 -15.60 -17.78
C VAL A 84 23.25 -15.43 -17.04
N THR A 85 22.56 -16.53 -16.76
CA THR A 85 21.29 -16.53 -16.02
C THR A 85 21.50 -16.14 -14.55
N LYS A 86 22.57 -16.65 -13.94
CA LYS A 86 23.01 -16.28 -12.58
C LYS A 86 23.44 -14.82 -12.48
N GLN A 87 24.11 -14.29 -13.51
CA GLN A 87 24.51 -12.88 -13.56
C GLN A 87 23.28 -11.96 -13.70
N LYS A 88 22.34 -12.29 -14.59
CA LYS A 88 21.10 -11.52 -14.78
C LYS A 88 20.23 -11.53 -13.53
N SER A 89 20.06 -12.70 -12.90
CA SER A 89 19.31 -12.81 -11.64
C SER A 89 19.98 -12.00 -10.52
N LYS A 90 21.30 -12.05 -10.39
CA LYS A 90 22.04 -11.21 -9.44
C LYS A 90 21.84 -9.71 -9.70
N ALA A 91 21.89 -9.28 -10.97
CA ALA A 91 21.65 -7.88 -11.33
C ALA A 91 20.23 -7.41 -10.97
N ILE A 92 19.22 -8.26 -11.15
CA ILE A 92 17.84 -7.98 -10.74
C ILE A 92 17.74 -7.84 -9.22
N ILE A 93 18.37 -8.76 -8.48
CA ILE A 93 18.40 -8.73 -7.01
C ILE A 93 19.08 -7.45 -6.52
N ASP A 94 20.22 -7.08 -7.09
CA ASP A 94 20.96 -5.87 -6.71
C ASP A 94 20.16 -4.59 -7.03
N GLN A 95 19.46 -4.56 -8.16
CA GLN A 95 18.57 -3.46 -8.50
C GLN A 95 17.42 -3.35 -7.50
N ALA A 96 16.82 -4.48 -7.10
CA ALA A 96 15.76 -4.51 -6.10
C ALA A 96 16.26 -4.02 -4.73
N LYS A 97 17.45 -4.47 -4.28
CA LYS A 97 18.10 -4.00 -3.06
C LYS A 97 18.33 -2.48 -3.08
N ARG A 98 18.88 -1.94 -4.18
CA ARG A 98 19.08 -0.49 -4.35
C ARG A 98 17.76 0.30 -4.26
N LYS A 99 16.69 -0.20 -4.88
CA LYS A 99 15.35 0.41 -4.79
C LYS A 99 14.83 0.36 -3.35
N GLY A 100 14.97 -0.79 -2.68
CA GLY A 100 14.58 -0.96 -1.27
C GLY A 100 15.30 0.02 -0.34
N TYR A 101 16.62 0.15 -0.50
CA TYR A 101 17.42 1.11 0.28
C TYR A 101 16.92 2.55 0.11
N ARG A 102 16.71 2.99 -1.14
CA ARG A 102 16.20 4.35 -1.44
C ARG A 102 14.82 4.60 -0.83
N ILE A 103 13.96 3.58 -0.78
CA ILE A 103 12.65 3.68 -0.11
C ILE A 103 12.83 3.80 1.40
N SER A 104 13.68 2.96 2.01
CA SER A 104 13.93 3.00 3.45
C SER A 104 14.52 4.34 3.92
N GLU A 105 15.43 4.92 3.14
CA GLU A 105 16.02 6.23 3.41
C GLU A 105 14.96 7.35 3.40
N LYS A 106 14.09 7.36 2.39
CA LYS A 106 12.96 8.30 2.32
C LYS A 106 12.00 8.16 3.51
N ILE A 107 11.70 6.93 3.92
CA ILE A 107 10.85 6.65 5.08
C ILE A 107 11.50 7.17 6.37
N SER A 108 12.80 6.91 6.56
CA SER A 108 13.57 7.38 7.71
C SER A 108 13.57 8.91 7.80
N ASN A 109 13.83 9.59 6.69
CA ASN A 109 13.80 11.05 6.63
C ASN A 109 12.41 11.61 6.99
N LYS A 110 11.33 11.01 6.45
CA LYS A 110 9.95 11.41 6.78
C LYS A 110 9.63 11.15 8.25
N ARG A 111 10.07 10.02 8.81
CA ARG A 111 9.93 9.68 10.24
C ARG A 111 10.63 10.72 11.11
N ASN A 112 11.85 11.13 10.78
CA ASN A 112 12.61 12.13 11.53
C ASN A 112 11.90 13.49 11.55
N ILE A 113 11.39 13.92 10.39
CA ILE A 113 10.60 15.17 10.28
C ILE A 113 9.35 15.08 11.16
N LEU A 114 8.58 13.99 11.07
CA LEU A 114 7.36 13.79 11.87
C LEU A 114 7.65 13.76 13.37
N SER A 115 8.69 13.03 13.78
CA SER A 115 9.15 12.96 15.18
C SER A 115 9.50 14.35 15.73
N SER A 116 10.23 15.15 14.95
CA SER A 116 10.59 16.51 15.36
C SER A 116 9.37 17.43 15.50
N LYS A 117 8.38 17.33 14.59
CA LYS A 117 7.12 18.08 14.67
C LYS A 117 6.29 17.67 15.89
N LEU A 118 6.20 16.38 16.16
CA LEU A 118 5.51 15.84 17.32
C LEU A 118 6.15 16.36 18.62
N LYS A 119 7.47 16.25 18.75
CA LYS A 119 8.21 16.75 19.93
C LYS A 119 7.98 18.25 20.16
N LYS A 120 7.98 19.06 19.09
CA LYS A 120 7.68 20.50 19.17
C LYS A 120 6.23 20.78 19.61
N SER A 121 5.25 20.06 19.05
CA SER A 121 3.82 20.18 19.39
C SER A 121 3.53 19.78 20.85
N THR A 122 4.09 18.67 21.31
CA THR A 122 3.94 18.23 22.70
C THR A 122 4.58 19.23 23.66
N LYS A 123 5.78 19.73 23.35
CA LYS A 123 6.45 20.76 24.17
C LYS A 123 5.64 22.06 24.24
N SER A 124 5.02 22.50 23.13
CA SER A 124 4.21 23.71 23.12
C SER A 124 2.88 23.54 23.87
N LYS A 125 2.22 22.37 23.77
CA LYS A 125 1.03 22.04 24.59
C LYS A 125 1.35 22.02 26.07
N ILE A 126 2.43 21.34 26.49
CA ILE A 126 2.86 21.31 27.90
C ILE A 126 3.18 22.73 28.41
N ARG A 127 3.86 23.55 27.61
CA ARG A 127 4.11 24.96 27.99
C ARG A 127 2.81 25.74 28.18
N LYS A 128 1.82 25.56 27.31
CA LYS A 128 0.50 26.21 27.44
C LYS A 128 -0.22 25.75 28.71
N THR A 129 -0.23 24.46 29.02
CA THR A 129 -0.88 23.93 30.23
C THR A 129 -0.17 24.38 31.51
N VAL A 130 1.16 24.37 31.52
CA VAL A 130 1.95 24.85 32.66
C VAL A 130 1.77 26.36 32.87
N ASN A 131 1.76 27.15 31.80
CA ASN A 131 1.54 28.60 31.92
C ASN A 131 0.12 28.94 32.38
N ALA A 132 -0.90 28.19 31.93
CA ALA A 132 -2.27 28.34 32.42
C ALA A 132 -2.38 28.00 33.92
N GLY A 133 -1.69 26.95 34.40
CA GLY A 133 -1.64 26.61 35.82
C GLY A 133 -0.85 27.61 36.67
N LYS A 134 0.18 28.25 36.12
CA LYS A 134 0.94 29.33 36.81
C LYS A 134 0.14 30.63 36.98
N GLY A 135 -0.89 30.84 36.17
CA GLY A 135 -1.79 31.98 36.27
C GLY A 135 -2.90 31.83 37.33
N LEU A 136 -3.09 30.64 37.91
CA LEU A 136 -3.91 30.46 39.11
C LEU A 136 -3.10 30.92 40.34
N THR A 137 -3.11 32.21 40.61
CA THR A 137 -2.80 32.68 41.96
C THR A 137 -4.00 32.33 42.83
N THR A 138 -3.85 31.29 43.65
CA THR A 138 -4.87 30.86 44.62
C THR A 138 -5.32 32.05 45.44
N SER A 139 -6.60 32.42 45.29
CA SER A 139 -7.16 33.57 46.01
C SER A 139 -7.15 33.30 47.53
N LYS A 140 -7.10 34.34 48.36
CA LYS A 140 -7.21 34.18 49.83
C LYS A 140 -8.44 33.37 50.24
N LYS A 141 -9.52 33.42 49.44
CA LYS A 141 -10.75 32.65 49.63
C LYS A 141 -10.54 31.14 49.50
N GLU A 142 -9.73 30.69 48.54
CA GLU A 142 -9.43 29.26 48.35
C GLU A 142 -8.58 28.69 49.50
N TYR A 143 -7.66 29.48 50.06
CA TYR A 143 -6.89 29.05 51.23
C TYR A 143 -7.78 28.87 52.47
N LEU A 144 -8.81 29.70 52.63
CA LEU A 144 -9.80 29.56 53.70
C LEU A 144 -10.67 28.30 53.50
N GLU A 145 -11.09 28.03 52.26
CA GLU A 145 -11.87 26.83 51.91
C GLU A 145 -11.04 25.54 52.09
N LEU A 146 -9.74 25.58 51.79
CA LEU A 146 -8.81 24.48 52.08
C LEU A 146 -8.66 24.21 53.58
N LEU A 147 -8.61 25.26 54.41
CA LEU A 147 -8.59 25.14 55.87
C LEU A 147 -9.87 24.49 56.41
N GLU A 148 -11.03 24.87 55.85
CA GLU A 148 -12.32 24.30 56.22
C GLU A 148 -12.41 22.81 55.86
N ASN A 149 -12.00 22.45 54.65
CA ASN A 149 -11.97 21.05 54.22
C ASN A 149 -10.98 20.21 55.04
N LEU A 150 -9.84 20.78 55.44
CA LEU A 150 -8.88 20.12 56.30
C LEU A 150 -9.44 19.85 57.71
N ALA A 151 -10.29 20.74 58.23
CA ALA A 151 -11.01 20.51 59.49
C ALA A 151 -12.05 19.39 59.35
N LYS A 152 -12.81 19.37 58.25
CA LYS A 152 -13.79 18.31 57.93
C LYS A 152 -13.14 16.92 57.86
N LEU A 153 -11.94 16.82 57.29
CA LEU A 153 -11.18 15.55 57.21
C LEU A 153 -10.71 15.06 58.57
N LYS A 154 -10.32 15.97 59.47
CA LYS A 154 -9.97 15.63 60.85
C LYS A 154 -11.20 15.13 61.61
N THR A 155 -12.34 15.81 61.48
CA THR A 155 -13.58 15.40 62.14
C THR A 155 -14.10 14.06 61.63
N ALA A 156 -13.86 13.75 60.34
CA ALA A 156 -14.16 12.45 59.75
C ALA A 156 -13.17 11.34 60.14
N GLY A 157 -12.13 11.63 60.92
CA GLY A 157 -11.12 10.64 61.35
C GLY A 157 -10.18 10.14 60.24
N ILE A 158 -10.19 10.79 59.07
CA ILE A 158 -9.41 10.38 57.89
C ILE A 158 -7.92 10.75 58.04
N ILE A 159 -7.62 11.79 58.81
CA ILE A 159 -6.25 12.25 59.08
C ILE A 159 -5.96 12.29 60.57
N THR A 160 -4.70 12.05 60.94
CA THR A 160 -4.27 12.14 62.33
C THR A 160 -4.15 13.60 62.79
N THR A 161 -4.21 13.82 64.11
CA THR A 161 -4.08 15.17 64.70
C THR A 161 -2.73 15.82 64.38
N LYS A 162 -1.66 15.01 64.30
CA LYS A 162 -0.32 15.46 63.94
C LYS A 162 -0.25 15.96 62.49
N GLU A 163 -0.82 15.18 61.56
CA GLU A 163 -0.89 15.54 60.15
C GLU A 163 -1.75 16.79 59.93
N PHE A 164 -2.87 16.92 60.65
CA PHE A 164 -3.70 18.11 60.61
C PHE A 164 -2.92 19.38 61.00
N GLN A 165 -2.18 19.36 62.11
CA GLN A 165 -1.43 20.54 62.58
C GLN A 165 -0.31 20.93 61.61
N GLU A 166 0.41 19.95 61.08
CA GLU A 166 1.51 20.20 60.13
C GLU A 166 0.99 20.82 58.82
N LYS A 167 -0.11 20.28 58.29
CA LYS A 167 -0.74 20.80 57.07
C LYS A 167 -1.38 22.16 57.29
N LYS A 168 -2.04 22.38 58.44
CA LYS A 168 -2.60 23.69 58.82
C LYS A 168 -1.52 24.77 58.88
N LYS A 169 -0.39 24.49 59.53
CA LYS A 169 0.75 25.42 59.61
C LYS A 169 1.31 25.77 58.22
N LYS A 170 1.41 24.79 57.33
CA LYS A 170 1.89 24.96 55.96
C LYS A 170 0.94 25.75 55.06
N ILE A 171 -0.37 25.72 55.33
CA ILE A 171 -1.37 26.54 54.63
C ILE A 171 -1.31 27.97 55.16
N LEU A 172 -1.30 28.16 56.49
CA LEU A 172 -1.21 29.48 57.12
C LEU A 172 0.08 30.23 56.75
N SER A 173 1.20 29.53 56.51
CA SER A 173 2.44 30.16 56.06
C SER A 173 2.40 30.68 54.60
N LYS A 174 1.34 30.40 53.85
CA LYS A 174 1.17 30.77 52.43
C LYS A 174 0.07 31.81 52.21
N ILE A 175 -0.68 32.17 53.25
CA ILE A 175 -1.71 33.22 53.27
C ILE A 175 -1.04 34.56 53.59
#